data_AF-A0A831UG13-F1
#
_entry.id   AF-A0A831UG13-F1
#
_cell.length_a   1.000
_cell.length_b   1.000
_cell.length_c   1.000
_cell.angle_alpha   90.00
_cell.angle_beta   90.00
_cell.angle_gamma   90.00
#
_symmetry.space_group_name_H-M   'P 1'
#
loop_
_entity.id
_entity.type
_entity.pdbx_description
1 polymer ?
#
loop_
_entity_poly.entity_id
_entity_poly.type
_entity_poly.pdbx_seq_one_letter_code
_entity_poly.pdbx_strand_id
1 'polypeptide(L)'
;MVEVHACSPGCRHLLGGAGWGDGPLTRLGYNREARARKFPYLQALSERVLVFDGAMGTELQKRDLAPEDYGGEAYFGCPEVLNRTRPGVVREVHLAYLEAGAEVLETNTFGALRHVLAEYGLGEEAEELAYLGARLAREAADLYGAFVAGALGPGTKLISLGQIPWDELYRAYKEAARGLLRGGVDLILLETAQDLLQVRCAVLAVRRLSRAALAALESL
;
A
#
# COMPACT_ATOMS: atom_id res chain seq x y z
N MET A 1 -31.76 -20.72 -24.67
CA MET A 1 -30.52 -20.91 -25.45
C MET A 1 -29.87 -19.56 -25.58
N VAL A 2 -28.74 -19.34 -24.90
CA VAL A 2 -27.94 -18.12 -25.05
C VAL A 2 -26.99 -18.37 -26.21
N GLU A 3 -27.12 -17.61 -27.30
CA GLU A 3 -26.22 -17.71 -28.44
C GLU A 3 -24.82 -17.25 -28.03
N VAL A 4 -23.88 -18.20 -28.02
CA VAL A 4 -22.45 -17.94 -27.90
C VAL A 4 -21.95 -17.45 -29.26
N HIS A 5 -21.71 -16.14 -29.39
CA HIS A 5 -21.09 -15.57 -30.58
C HIS A 5 -19.64 -16.05 -30.70
N ALA A 6 -19.31 -16.71 -31.81
CA ALA A 6 -17.93 -17.02 -32.16
C ALA A 6 -17.20 -15.73 -32.58
N CYS A 7 -16.10 -15.42 -31.88
CA CYS A 7 -15.31 -14.19 -32.10
C CYS A 7 -14.58 -14.27 -33.45
N SER A 8 -14.80 -13.31 -34.36
CA SER A 8 -14.15 -13.24 -35.68
C SER A 8 -13.03 -12.19 -35.70
N PRO A 9 -12.01 -12.31 -36.59
CA PRO A 9 -10.83 -11.43 -36.66
C PRO A 9 -11.09 -9.92 -36.79
N GLY A 10 -12.30 -9.53 -37.21
CA GLY A 10 -12.74 -8.12 -37.32
C GLY A 10 -13.55 -7.61 -36.12
N CYS A 11 -13.71 -8.41 -35.06
CA CYS A 11 -14.40 -7.99 -33.85
C CYS A 11 -13.61 -6.87 -33.16
N ARG A 12 -14.27 -5.83 -32.63
CA ARG A 12 -13.60 -4.71 -31.94
C ARG A 12 -12.72 -5.14 -30.75
N HIS A 13 -12.90 -6.34 -30.22
CA HIS A 13 -12.04 -6.92 -29.18
C HIS A 13 -10.68 -7.42 -29.72
N LEU A 14 -10.54 -7.59 -31.04
CA LEU A 14 -9.38 -8.20 -31.70
C LEU A 14 -8.38 -7.19 -32.26
N LEU A 15 -8.75 -5.92 -32.35
CA LEU A 15 -7.76 -4.87 -32.65
C LEU A 15 -7.04 -4.52 -31.35
N GLY A 16 -5.90 -5.17 -31.12
CA GLY A 16 -4.87 -4.76 -30.18
C GLY A 16 -4.24 -3.40 -30.54
N GLY A 17 -5.07 -2.39 -30.80
CA GLY A 17 -4.70 -1.04 -31.17
C GLY A 17 -5.00 -0.06 -30.04
N ALA A 18 -3.96 0.64 -29.61
CA ALA A 18 -3.98 1.94 -28.91
C ALA A 18 -5.09 2.14 -27.88
N GLY A 19 -4.89 1.59 -26.67
CA GLY A 19 -5.77 1.86 -25.53
C GLY A 19 -5.48 0.94 -24.35
N TRP A 20 -4.35 1.14 -23.67
CA TRP A 20 -4.11 0.54 -22.36
C TRP A 20 -4.99 1.27 -21.32
N GLY A 21 -6.29 0.94 -21.28
CA GLY A 21 -7.29 1.62 -20.44
C GLY A 21 -8.40 0.69 -19.95
N ASP A 22 -8.70 0.78 -18.65
CA ASP A 22 -9.96 0.53 -17.94
C ASP A 22 -10.84 -0.72 -18.14
N GLY A 23 -10.49 -1.70 -18.99
CA GLY A 23 -11.23 -2.97 -19.11
C GLY A 23 -11.04 -3.96 -17.96
N PRO A 24 -12.01 -4.87 -17.69
CA PRO A 24 -11.86 -5.92 -16.69
C PRO A 24 -10.80 -6.95 -17.12
N LEU A 25 -10.08 -7.49 -16.14
CA LEU A 25 -9.06 -8.52 -16.32
C LEU A 25 -9.69 -9.77 -16.98
N THR A 26 -9.53 -9.90 -18.29
CA THR A 26 -9.86 -11.12 -19.02
C THR A 26 -8.57 -11.83 -19.43
N ARG A 27 -8.68 -13.09 -19.88
CA ARG A 27 -7.60 -14.04 -20.22
C ARG A 27 -6.56 -13.54 -21.26
N LEU A 28 -6.68 -12.30 -21.77
CA LEU A 28 -5.83 -11.66 -22.78
C LEU A 28 -5.16 -10.33 -22.30
N GLY A 29 -5.23 -9.94 -21.00
CA GLY A 29 -5.14 -8.53 -20.58
C GLY A 29 -4.04 -8.07 -19.60
N TYR A 30 -2.84 -8.65 -19.58
CA TYR A 30 -1.69 -8.11 -18.83
C TYR A 30 -0.42 -8.14 -19.68
N ASN A 31 0.03 -6.99 -20.20
CA ASN A 31 1.32 -6.90 -20.90
C ASN A 31 2.40 -6.54 -19.89
N ARG A 32 3.15 -7.58 -19.50
CA ARG A 32 4.22 -7.48 -18.52
C ARG A 32 5.30 -6.51 -18.96
N GLU A 33 5.69 -6.55 -20.24
CA GLU A 33 6.78 -5.75 -20.79
C GLU A 33 6.43 -4.25 -20.79
N ALA A 34 5.20 -3.90 -21.17
CA ALA A 34 4.71 -2.53 -21.15
C ALA A 34 4.60 -1.98 -19.72
N ARG A 35 4.21 -2.82 -18.76
CA ARG A 35 4.16 -2.48 -17.34
C ARG A 35 5.57 -2.30 -16.76
N ALA A 36 6.49 -3.22 -17.05
CA ALA A 36 7.88 -3.12 -16.63
C ALA A 36 8.52 -1.81 -17.11
N ARG A 37 8.33 -1.45 -18.40
CA ARG A 37 8.83 -0.16 -18.93
C ARG A 37 8.27 1.08 -18.24
N LYS A 38 7.06 1.01 -17.67
CA LYS A 38 6.39 2.16 -17.05
C LYS A 38 6.69 2.30 -15.56
N PHE A 39 6.99 1.20 -14.86
CA PHE A 39 7.13 1.18 -13.41
C PHE A 39 8.50 0.60 -13.02
N PRO A 40 9.44 1.41 -12.48
CA PRO A 40 10.80 0.97 -12.14
C PRO A 40 10.85 -0.28 -11.27
N TYR A 41 9.97 -0.39 -10.28
CA TYR A 41 9.82 -1.60 -9.46
C TYR A 41 9.53 -2.85 -10.31
N LEU A 42 8.60 -2.76 -11.27
CA LEU A 42 8.25 -3.89 -12.15
C LEU A 42 9.35 -4.21 -13.15
N GLN A 43 10.14 -3.21 -13.56
CA GLN A 43 11.35 -3.44 -14.35
C GLN A 43 12.37 -4.25 -13.55
N ALA A 44 12.72 -3.80 -12.35
CA ALA A 44 13.69 -4.48 -11.50
C ALA A 44 13.24 -5.92 -11.18
N LEU A 45 11.96 -6.11 -10.85
CA LEU A 45 11.36 -7.43 -10.61
C LEU A 45 11.35 -8.34 -11.85
N SER A 46 11.45 -7.76 -13.06
CA SER A 46 11.55 -8.54 -14.30
C SER A 46 12.95 -9.05 -14.59
N GLU A 47 13.97 -8.39 -14.03
CA GLU A 47 15.39 -8.66 -14.28
C GLU A 47 16.01 -9.54 -13.19
N ARG A 48 15.49 -9.45 -11.95
CA ARG A 48 16.03 -10.15 -10.78
C ARG A 48 15.00 -10.29 -9.66
N VAL A 49 15.34 -11.13 -8.67
CA VAL A 49 14.60 -11.21 -7.41
C VAL A 49 14.85 -9.93 -6.62
N LEU A 50 13.80 -9.38 -6.02
CA LEU A 50 13.85 -8.27 -5.06
C LEU A 50 13.63 -8.82 -3.66
N VAL A 51 14.48 -8.42 -2.72
CA VAL A 51 14.37 -8.82 -1.31
C VAL A 51 13.63 -7.73 -0.53
N PHE A 52 12.51 -8.10 0.09
CA PHE A 52 11.80 -7.23 1.03
C PHE A 52 12.51 -7.23 2.39
N ASP A 53 12.24 -6.19 3.18
CA ASP A 53 12.67 -6.10 4.57
C ASP A 53 11.95 -7.11 5.48
N GLY A 54 12.19 -6.98 6.79
CA GLY A 54 11.61 -7.84 7.81
C GLY A 54 10.58 -7.13 8.68
N ALA A 55 10.23 -7.77 9.79
CA ALA A 55 9.16 -7.30 10.67
C ALA A 55 9.50 -6.00 11.43
N MET A 56 8.88 -4.89 11.02
CA MET A 56 8.91 -3.61 11.75
C MET A 56 8.49 -3.75 13.21
N GLY A 57 7.34 -4.39 13.49
CA GLY A 57 6.81 -4.52 14.85
C GLY A 57 7.76 -5.27 15.80
N THR A 58 8.39 -6.35 15.31
CA THR A 58 9.37 -7.12 16.09
C THR A 58 10.61 -6.28 16.42
N GLU A 59 11.10 -5.47 15.47
CA GLU A 59 12.24 -4.58 15.72
C GLU A 59 11.89 -3.46 16.70
N LEU A 60 10.68 -2.91 16.64
CA LEU A 60 10.22 -1.91 17.60
C LEU A 60 10.10 -2.49 19.02
N GLN A 61 9.62 -3.73 19.16
CA GLN A 61 9.52 -4.41 20.46
C GLN A 61 10.87 -4.62 21.15
N LYS A 62 11.97 -4.70 20.39
CA LYS A 62 13.34 -4.85 20.96
C LYS A 62 13.90 -3.56 21.56
N ARG A 63 13.23 -2.42 21.41
CA ARG A 63 13.75 -1.10 21.78
C ARG A 63 13.27 -0.58 23.14
N ASP A 64 12.61 -1.43 23.94
CA ASP A 64 12.12 -1.10 25.29
C ASP A 64 11.33 0.24 25.36
N LEU A 65 10.52 0.52 24.32
CA LEU A 65 9.76 1.77 24.22
C LEU A 65 8.70 1.84 25.32
N ALA A 66 8.60 2.99 25.97
CA ALA A 66 7.66 3.30 27.04
C ALA A 66 6.45 4.11 26.52
N PRO A 67 5.33 4.20 27.27
CA PRO A 67 4.15 4.97 26.88
C PRO A 67 4.45 6.41 26.43
N GLU A 68 5.44 7.07 27.04
CA GLU A 68 5.86 8.44 26.69
C GLU A 68 6.43 8.51 25.26
N ASP A 69 7.03 7.44 24.75
CA ASP A 69 7.54 7.36 23.39
C ASP A 69 6.40 7.36 22.36
N TYR A 70 5.24 6.82 22.72
CA TYR A 70 4.03 6.81 21.88
C TYR A 70 3.21 8.10 22.02
N GLY A 71 3.58 9.00 22.94
CA GLY A 71 2.83 10.23 23.23
C GLY A 71 1.80 10.07 24.36
N GLY A 72 1.89 9.00 25.15
CA GLY A 72 1.08 8.75 26.34
C GLY A 72 0.44 7.35 26.34
N GLU A 73 -0.07 6.97 27.51
CA GLU A 73 -0.71 5.66 27.76
C GLU A 73 -1.84 5.32 26.77
N ALA A 74 -2.59 6.33 26.32
CA ALA A 74 -3.69 6.12 25.37
C ALA A 74 -3.25 5.60 23.99
N TYR A 75 -1.98 5.82 23.61
CA TYR A 75 -1.44 5.44 22.30
C TYR A 75 -0.43 4.30 22.39
N PHE A 76 -0.17 3.81 23.60
CA PHE A 76 0.84 2.79 23.84
C PHE A 76 0.50 1.49 23.09
N GLY A 77 1.45 1.00 22.30
CA GLY A 77 1.28 -0.18 21.47
C GLY A 77 0.69 0.07 20.08
N CYS A 78 0.48 1.32 19.65
CA CYS A 78 0.20 1.67 18.25
C CYS A 78 1.51 1.97 17.52
N PRO A 79 2.05 1.09 16.65
CA PRO A 79 3.31 1.38 15.96
C PRO A 79 3.25 2.62 15.06
N GLU A 80 2.10 2.90 14.45
CA GLU A 80 1.93 3.99 13.48
C GLU A 80 2.15 5.36 14.10
N VAL A 81 1.80 5.58 15.38
CA VAL A 81 2.00 6.88 16.04
C VAL A 81 3.49 7.22 16.19
N LEU A 82 4.37 6.20 16.21
CA LEU A 82 5.82 6.38 16.25
C LEU A 82 6.36 7.06 14.99
N ASN A 83 5.64 7.03 13.86
CA ASN A 83 5.99 7.81 12.68
C ASN A 83 6.01 9.33 12.98
N ARG A 84 5.21 9.77 13.95
CA ARG A 84 5.15 11.16 14.41
C ARG A 84 6.00 11.39 15.66
N THR A 85 5.90 10.51 16.66
CA THR A 85 6.49 10.76 17.99
C THR A 85 7.94 10.31 18.09
N ARG A 86 8.34 9.25 17.37
CA ARG A 86 9.70 8.69 17.37
C ARG A 86 10.18 8.35 15.95
N PRO A 87 10.18 9.31 15.02
CA PRO A 87 10.57 9.06 13.63
C PRO A 87 12.02 8.57 13.49
N GLY A 88 12.92 8.94 14.41
CA GLY A 88 14.30 8.44 14.43
C GLY A 88 14.36 6.92 14.61
N VAL A 89 13.58 6.39 15.55
CA VAL A 89 13.51 4.95 15.83
C VAL A 89 13.01 4.16 14.61
N VAL A 90 11.96 4.66 13.94
CA VAL A 90 11.42 4.02 12.73
C VAL A 90 12.44 4.07 11.59
N ARG A 91 13.14 5.20 11.39
CA ARG A 91 14.22 5.30 10.37
C ARG A 91 15.35 4.33 10.66
N GLU A 92 15.76 4.16 11.92
CA GLU A 92 16.81 3.21 12.29
C GLU A 92 16.43 1.76 11.91
N VAL A 93 15.16 1.36 12.06
CA VAL A 93 14.70 0.04 11.59
C VAL A 93 14.88 -0.10 10.08
N HIS A 94 14.40 0.87 9.31
CA HIS A 94 14.54 0.86 7.85
C HIS A 94 16.00 0.79 7.42
N LEU A 95 16.86 1.62 8.01
CA LEU A 95 18.29 1.64 7.71
C LEU A 95 18.95 0.30 8.04
N ALA A 96 18.62 -0.32 9.18
CA ALA A 96 19.16 -1.63 9.55
C ALA A 96 18.79 -2.71 8.52
N TYR A 97 17.57 -2.70 7.98
CA TYR A 97 17.19 -3.63 6.92
C TYR A 97 17.89 -3.35 5.58
N LEU A 98 18.07 -2.08 5.22
CA LEU A 98 18.85 -1.70 4.03
C LEU A 98 20.32 -2.13 4.16
N GLU A 99 20.94 -1.94 5.32
CA GLU A 99 22.29 -2.40 5.63
C GLU A 99 22.41 -3.93 5.59
N ALA A 100 21.34 -4.64 5.94
CA ALA A 100 21.24 -6.10 5.81
C ALA A 100 20.99 -6.58 4.37
N GLY A 101 20.78 -5.67 3.41
CA GLY A 101 20.61 -5.98 1.99
C GLY A 101 19.16 -6.03 1.51
N ALA A 102 18.20 -5.49 2.26
CA ALA A 102 16.85 -5.29 1.77
C ALA A 102 16.83 -4.27 0.63
N GLU A 103 15.94 -4.47 -0.33
CA GLU A 103 15.80 -3.66 -1.54
C GLU A 103 14.41 -3.04 -1.68
N VAL A 104 13.47 -3.52 -0.88
CA VAL A 104 12.12 -2.97 -0.75
C VAL A 104 11.82 -2.83 0.73
N LEU A 105 11.53 -1.61 1.16
CA LEU A 105 11.10 -1.32 2.52
C LEU A 105 9.59 -1.29 2.62
N GLU A 106 9.02 -1.97 3.60
CA GLU A 106 7.62 -1.81 3.99
C GLU A 106 7.47 -0.61 4.92
N THR A 107 6.52 0.27 4.64
CA THR A 107 6.25 1.41 5.51
C THR A 107 5.67 0.96 6.86
N ASN A 108 5.99 1.68 7.95
CA ASN A 108 5.37 1.44 9.27
C ASN A 108 3.91 1.94 9.31
N THR A 109 3.04 1.30 8.53
CA THR A 109 1.66 1.76 8.28
C THR A 109 0.65 0.62 8.23
N PHE A 110 1.01 -0.56 8.72
CA PHE A 110 0.18 -1.77 8.72
C PHE A 110 -1.26 -1.49 9.20
N GLY A 111 -1.38 -0.81 10.34
CA GLY A 111 -2.62 -0.42 10.99
C GLY A 111 -3.07 1.01 10.71
N ALA A 112 -2.52 1.71 9.70
CA ALA A 112 -2.84 3.11 9.39
C ALA A 112 -4.23 3.31 8.74
N LEU A 113 -5.24 2.60 9.24
CA LEU A 113 -6.63 2.64 8.82
C LEU A 113 -7.44 3.34 9.92
N ARG A 114 -8.35 4.24 9.51
CA ARG A 114 -9.19 5.02 10.41
C ARG A 114 -9.85 4.21 11.54
N HIS A 115 -10.43 3.06 11.22
CA HIS A 115 -11.13 2.23 12.21
C HIS A 115 -10.18 1.50 13.18
N VAL A 116 -8.94 1.22 12.76
CA VAL A 116 -7.90 0.65 13.64
C VAL A 116 -7.37 1.73 14.57
N LEU A 117 -7.00 2.88 14.02
CA LEU A 117 -6.48 4.01 14.80
C LEU A 117 -7.53 4.61 15.74
N ALA A 118 -8.82 4.46 15.45
CA ALA A 118 -9.90 4.84 16.35
C ALA A 118 -9.86 4.07 17.69
N GLU A 119 -9.29 2.86 17.75
CA GLU A 119 -9.08 2.11 19.00
C GLU A 119 -8.11 2.83 19.95
N TYR A 120 -7.27 3.71 19.41
CA TYR A 120 -6.33 4.58 20.14
C TYR A 120 -6.78 6.06 20.16
N GLY A 121 -7.98 6.40 19.66
CA GLY A 121 -8.43 7.79 19.54
C GLY A 121 -7.75 8.59 18.40
N LEU A 122 -7.02 7.93 17.50
CA LEU A 122 -6.24 8.53 16.42
C LEU A 122 -6.88 8.38 15.03
N GLY A 123 -8.17 8.02 14.96
CA GLY A 123 -8.85 7.69 13.70
C GLY A 123 -8.79 8.80 12.63
N GLU A 124 -8.85 10.07 13.03
CA GLU A 124 -8.72 11.22 12.13
C GLU A 124 -7.30 11.43 11.58
N GLU A 125 -6.28 10.87 12.25
CA GLU A 125 -4.87 11.00 11.87
C GLU A 125 -4.42 9.94 10.85
N ALA A 126 -5.31 9.06 10.38
CA ALA A 126 -4.95 7.92 9.53
C ALA A 126 -4.18 8.28 8.25
N GLU A 127 -4.67 9.28 7.51
CA GLU A 127 -3.98 9.75 6.29
C GLU A 127 -2.60 10.36 6.63
N GLU A 128 -2.51 11.10 7.74
CA GLU A 128 -1.28 11.79 8.13
C GLU A 128 -0.21 10.82 8.65
N LEU A 129 -0.59 9.85 9.48
CA LEU A 129 0.33 8.81 9.96
C LEU A 129 0.80 7.91 8.82
N ALA A 130 -0.06 7.63 7.83
CA ALA A 130 0.32 6.92 6.61
C ALA A 130 1.32 7.73 5.77
N TYR A 131 1.08 9.03 5.61
CA TYR A 131 2.00 9.95 4.93
C TYR A 131 3.36 10.00 5.62
N LEU A 132 3.40 10.18 6.94
CA LEU A 132 4.63 10.21 7.71
C LEU A 132 5.40 8.89 7.60
N GLY A 133 4.74 7.74 7.74
CA GLY A 133 5.37 6.43 7.57
C GLY A 133 6.00 6.24 6.19
N ALA A 134 5.30 6.65 5.13
CA ALA A 134 5.83 6.65 3.77
C ALA A 134 7.04 7.58 3.59
N ARG A 135 7.00 8.78 4.17
CA ARG A 135 8.11 9.74 4.12
C ARG A 135 9.36 9.20 4.78
N LEU A 136 9.25 8.56 5.95
CA LEU A 136 10.39 7.98 6.67
C LEU A 136 11.05 6.86 5.85
N ALA A 137 10.26 5.95 5.28
CA ALA A 137 10.77 4.89 4.44
C ALA A 137 11.40 5.42 3.14
N ARG A 138 10.78 6.43 2.50
CA ARG A 138 11.31 7.06 1.27
C ARG A 138 12.66 7.74 1.50
N GLU A 139 12.77 8.49 2.59
CA GLU A 139 14.03 9.14 2.96
C GLU A 139 15.15 8.13 3.20
N ALA A 140 14.86 6.99 3.84
CA ALA A 140 15.84 5.92 4.02
C ALA A 140 16.19 5.23 2.69
N ALA A 141 15.18 4.87 1.90
CA ALA A 141 15.33 4.16 0.63
C ALA A 141 16.13 4.97 -0.41
N ASP A 142 16.00 6.31 -0.42
CA ASP A 142 16.73 7.20 -1.33
C ASP A 142 18.25 7.10 -1.16
N LEU A 143 18.72 6.80 0.06
CA LEU A 143 20.16 6.68 0.35
C LEU A 143 20.78 5.40 -0.28
N TYR A 144 19.95 4.38 -0.54
CA TYR A 144 20.38 3.07 -1.03
C TYR A 144 19.87 2.75 -2.44
N GLY A 145 19.06 3.62 -3.04
CA GLY A 145 18.38 3.33 -4.30
C GLY A 145 17.35 2.20 -4.18
N ALA A 146 16.77 2.02 -2.98
CA ALA A 146 15.76 1.01 -2.70
C ALA A 146 14.35 1.50 -3.05
N PHE A 147 13.40 0.56 -3.09
CA PHE A 147 11.97 0.82 -3.29
C PHE A 147 11.23 0.91 -1.97
N VAL A 148 10.08 1.59 -1.97
CA VAL A 148 9.18 1.69 -0.81
C VAL A 148 7.82 1.11 -1.13
N ALA A 149 7.43 0.08 -0.39
CA ALA A 149 6.10 -0.49 -0.39
C ALA A 149 5.24 0.14 0.71
N GLY A 150 4.18 0.84 0.32
CA GLY A 150 3.16 1.33 1.22
C GLY A 150 2.33 0.18 1.79
N ALA A 151 2.67 -0.28 2.98
CA ALA A 151 2.15 -1.48 3.62
C ALA A 151 0.82 -1.21 4.35
N LEU A 152 -0.23 -1.95 4.00
CA LEU A 152 -1.56 -1.85 4.59
C LEU A 152 -2.08 -3.25 4.94
N GLY A 153 -2.31 -3.48 6.23
CA GLY A 153 -2.88 -4.71 6.75
C GLY A 153 -4.40 -4.81 6.53
N PRO A 154 -5.03 -5.89 7.03
CA PRO A 154 -6.47 -6.13 6.87
C PRO A 154 -7.37 -5.26 7.76
N GLY A 155 -6.77 -4.58 8.76
CA GLY A 155 -7.52 -3.93 9.84
C GLY A 155 -8.02 -4.93 10.89
N THR A 156 -8.86 -4.46 11.81
CA THR A 156 -9.39 -5.25 12.94
C THR A 156 -10.83 -5.73 12.73
N LYS A 157 -11.44 -5.38 11.60
CA LYS A 157 -12.86 -5.66 11.29
C LYS A 157 -13.00 -6.31 9.91
N LEU A 158 -13.90 -7.30 9.81
CA LEU A 158 -14.16 -8.05 8.58
C LEU A 158 -15.54 -7.73 8.01
N ILE A 159 -15.61 -7.48 6.70
CA ILE A 159 -16.88 -7.25 5.98
C ILE A 159 -17.71 -8.53 5.97
N SER A 160 -17.06 -9.68 5.71
CA SER A 160 -17.71 -10.99 5.66
C SER A 160 -18.43 -11.37 6.96
N LEU A 161 -18.00 -10.83 8.11
CA LEU A 161 -18.65 -11.02 9.41
C LEU A 161 -19.60 -9.88 9.79
N GLY A 162 -19.82 -8.89 8.92
CA GLY A 162 -20.69 -7.74 9.20
C GLY A 162 -20.16 -6.78 10.27
N GLN A 163 -18.86 -6.85 10.60
CA GLN A 163 -18.25 -6.02 11.66
C GLN A 163 -17.99 -4.58 11.22
N ILE A 164 -17.88 -4.35 9.91
CA ILE A 164 -17.71 -3.03 9.32
C ILE A 164 -18.45 -2.97 7.97
N PRO A 165 -19.17 -1.87 7.66
CA PRO A 165 -19.78 -1.68 6.35
C PRO A 165 -18.73 -1.55 5.25
N TRP A 166 -19.06 -2.00 4.04
CA TRP A 166 -18.19 -1.87 2.86
C TRP A 166 -17.70 -0.44 2.64
N ASP A 167 -18.62 0.53 2.69
CA ASP A 167 -18.30 1.93 2.40
C ASP A 167 -17.34 2.54 3.42
N GLU A 168 -17.41 2.11 4.68
CA GLU A 168 -16.52 2.58 5.74
C GLU A 168 -15.11 2.02 5.56
N LEU A 169 -14.98 0.70 5.31
CA LEU A 169 -13.69 0.09 5.03
C LEU A 169 -13.06 0.64 3.74
N TYR A 170 -13.87 0.87 2.71
CA TYR A 170 -13.43 1.47 1.46
C TYR A 170 -12.85 2.88 1.67
N ARG A 171 -13.50 3.71 2.48
CA ARG A 171 -13.00 5.05 2.84
C ARG A 171 -11.70 4.95 3.63
N ALA A 172 -11.61 4.06 4.61
CA ALA A 172 -10.41 3.88 5.41
C ALA A 172 -9.18 3.51 4.55
N TYR A 173 -9.31 2.55 3.63
CA TYR A 173 -8.22 2.21 2.70
C TYR A 173 -7.87 3.37 1.75
N LYS A 174 -8.87 4.13 1.30
CA LYS A 174 -8.65 5.28 0.42
C LYS A 174 -7.88 6.39 1.14
N GLU A 175 -8.21 6.68 2.40
CA GLU A 175 -7.50 7.68 3.20
C GLU A 175 -6.04 7.28 3.42
N ALA A 176 -5.79 6.06 3.89
CA ALA A 176 -4.45 5.54 4.10
C ALA A 176 -3.62 5.54 2.80
N ALA A 177 -4.19 5.02 1.71
CA ALA A 177 -3.53 5.00 0.41
C ALA A 177 -3.25 6.41 -0.14
N ARG A 178 -4.10 7.41 0.15
CA ARG A 178 -3.82 8.80 -0.21
C ARG A 178 -2.56 9.30 0.52
N GLY A 179 -2.46 9.04 1.82
CA GLY A 179 -1.28 9.37 2.62
C GLY A 179 0.00 8.75 2.06
N LEU A 180 -0.04 7.43 1.79
CA LEU A 180 1.08 6.69 1.20
C LEU A 180 1.52 7.25 -0.16
N LEU A 181 0.57 7.49 -1.08
CA LEU A 181 0.88 8.06 -2.39
C LEU A 181 1.48 9.47 -2.26
N ARG A 182 0.96 10.29 -1.34
CA ARG A 182 1.50 11.63 -1.05
C ARG A 182 2.91 11.56 -0.45
N GLY A 183 3.24 10.48 0.25
CA GLY A 183 4.56 10.21 0.81
C GLY A 183 5.59 9.68 -0.20
N GLY A 184 5.14 9.30 -1.41
CA GLY A 184 6.03 8.90 -2.50
C GLY A 184 6.40 7.41 -2.52
N VAL A 185 5.49 6.52 -2.10
CA VAL A 185 5.70 5.07 -2.22
C VAL A 185 5.73 4.62 -3.69
N ASP A 186 6.54 3.61 -3.98
CA ASP A 186 6.67 3.02 -5.33
C ASP A 186 5.51 2.05 -5.65
N LEU A 187 4.97 1.41 -4.62
CA LEU A 187 3.86 0.46 -4.70
C LEU A 187 3.02 0.48 -3.42
N ILE A 188 1.81 -0.06 -3.51
CA ILE A 188 0.95 -0.34 -2.35
C ILE A 188 0.93 -1.85 -2.14
N LEU A 189 1.27 -2.28 -0.93
CA LEU A 189 1.26 -3.67 -0.50
C LEU A 189 0.03 -3.88 0.40
N LEU A 190 -0.94 -4.66 -0.10
CA LEU A 190 -2.04 -5.16 0.72
C LEU A 190 -1.61 -6.52 1.27
N GLU A 191 -1.41 -6.59 2.57
CA GLU A 191 -0.76 -7.74 3.21
C GLU A 191 -1.62 -8.35 4.33
N THR A 192 -1.23 -9.55 4.76
CA THR A 192 -1.83 -10.27 5.90
C THR A 192 -3.35 -10.40 5.82
N ALA A 193 -3.89 -10.45 4.60
CA ALA A 193 -5.33 -10.46 4.37
C ALA A 193 -5.98 -11.79 4.77
N GLN A 194 -7.08 -11.70 5.51
CA GLN A 194 -7.85 -12.85 6.00
C GLN A 194 -9.25 -12.96 5.38
N ASP A 195 -9.73 -11.89 4.72
CA ASP A 195 -11.07 -11.81 4.11
C ASP A 195 -10.97 -11.33 2.65
N LEU A 196 -11.44 -12.16 1.71
CA LEU A 196 -11.44 -11.84 0.28
C LEU A 196 -12.30 -10.61 -0.06
N LEU A 197 -13.37 -10.34 0.69
CA LEU A 197 -14.17 -9.12 0.50
C LEU A 197 -13.40 -7.88 0.92
N GLN A 198 -12.63 -7.96 2.01
CA GLN A 198 -11.71 -6.91 2.43
C GLN A 198 -10.63 -6.66 1.37
N VAL A 199 -10.00 -7.71 0.83
CA VAL A 199 -9.01 -7.56 -0.27
C VAL A 199 -9.63 -6.87 -1.47
N ARG A 200 -10.82 -7.30 -1.90
CA ARG A 200 -11.53 -6.67 -3.02
C ARG A 200 -11.81 -5.19 -2.75
N CYS A 201 -12.26 -4.87 -1.54
CA CYS A 201 -12.53 -3.50 -1.11
C CYS A 201 -11.27 -2.63 -1.16
N ALA A 202 -10.17 -3.10 -0.56
CA ALA A 202 -8.88 -2.42 -0.52
C ALA A 202 -8.31 -2.19 -1.93
N VAL A 203 -8.30 -3.21 -2.79
CA VAL A 203 -7.82 -3.09 -4.18
C VAL A 203 -8.61 -2.03 -4.94
N LEU A 204 -9.94 -2.01 -4.80
CA LEU A 204 -10.79 -1.02 -5.47
C LEU A 204 -10.53 0.40 -4.97
N ALA A 205 -10.35 0.58 -3.65
CA ALA A 205 -10.04 1.87 -3.04
C ALA A 205 -8.71 2.44 -3.55
N VAL A 206 -7.65 1.64 -3.52
CA VAL A 206 -6.31 2.02 -4.01
C VAL A 206 -6.34 2.37 -5.50
N ARG A 207 -6.94 1.50 -6.33
CA ARG A 207 -7.00 1.70 -7.78
C ARG A 207 -7.75 2.98 -8.17
N ARG A 208 -8.77 3.38 -7.42
CA ARG A 208 -9.51 4.62 -7.69
C ARG A 208 -8.61 5.85 -7.57
N LEU A 209 -7.66 5.85 -6.62
CA LEU A 209 -6.70 6.94 -6.44
C LEU A 209 -5.61 6.93 -7.50
N SER A 210 -5.03 5.77 -7.80
CA SER A 210 -3.98 5.66 -8.83
C SER A 210 -4.49 6.13 -10.20
N ARG A 211 -5.77 5.85 -10.53
CA ARG A 211 -6.41 6.38 -11.75
C ARG A 211 -6.51 7.90 -11.74
N ALA A 212 -6.93 8.49 -10.63
CA ALA A 212 -7.05 9.95 -10.52
C ALA A 212 -5.67 10.64 -10.61
N ALA A 213 -4.65 10.06 -9.96
CA ALA A 213 -3.28 10.55 -10.03
C ALA A 213 -2.70 10.46 -11.45
N LEU A 214 -2.91 9.33 -12.14
CA LEU A 214 -2.48 9.15 -13.53
C LEU A 214 -3.21 10.12 -14.49
N ALA A 215 -4.53 10.29 -14.33
CA ALA A 215 -5.30 11.21 -15.15
C ALA A 215 -4.87 12.68 -14.95
N ALA A 216 -4.50 13.06 -13.73
CA ALA A 216 -3.97 14.39 -13.45
C ALA A 216 -2.60 14.63 -14.12
N LEU A 217 -1.72 13.62 -14.15
CA LEU A 217 -0.42 13.70 -14.82
C LEU A 217 -0.52 13.75 -16.36
N GLU A 218 -1.55 13.14 -16.95
CA GLU A 218 -1.81 13.17 -18.40
C GLU A 218 -2.50 14.47 -18.86
N SER A 219 -2.92 15.33 -17.93
CA SER A 219 -3.59 16.61 -18.20
C SER A 219 -2.69 17.85 -18.09
N LEU A 220 -1.39 17.65 -17.86
CA LEU A 220 -0.32 18.66 -17.83
C LEU A 220 0.55 18.56 -19.09
#